data_AF-A0AAU3N566-F1
#
_entry.id   AF-A0AAU3N566-F1
#
_cell.length_a   1.000
_cell.length_b   1.000
_cell.length_c   1.000
_cell.angle_alpha   90.00
_cell.angle_beta   90.00
_cell.angle_gamma   90.00
#
_symmetry.space_group_name_H-M   'P 1'
#
loop_
_entity.id
_entity.type
_entity.pdbx_description
1 polymer ?
#
loop_
_entity_poly.entity_id
_entity_poly.type
_entity_poly.pdbx_seq_one_letter_code
_entity_poly.pdbx_strand_id
1 'polypeptide(L)'
;MSRISRPLITSLSALALAAAGITVATGSAHAATCSQAYLPLPDPSCQPGALNSDVTQSTIDSTICVSGWTATVRPSSSYTTALKKTQIVEYGYTDTSTSDYEEDHFVPLELGGSPKSALNLWPEPEYGTKTAANKDTVENKLKKAVCAGTVSLSDAQDAIINDWTTALSDLGLS
;
A
#
# COMPACT_ATOMS: atom_id res chain seq x y z
N MET A 1 -74.89 -46.90 47.89
CA MET A 1 -74.27 -47.62 46.77
C MET A 1 -74.43 -46.72 45.55
N SER A 2 -73.43 -46.24 44.82
CA SER A 2 -72.00 -46.52 44.75
C SER A 2 -71.29 -45.22 44.39
N ARG A 3 -70.12 -44.98 44.98
CA ARG A 3 -69.18 -43.95 44.52
C ARG A 3 -68.48 -44.47 43.27
N ILE A 4 -68.43 -43.66 42.22
CA ILE A 4 -67.49 -43.85 41.12
C ILE A 4 -66.79 -42.52 40.89
N SER A 5 -65.52 -42.50 41.30
CA SER A 5 -64.52 -41.47 41.06
C SER A 5 -64.08 -41.50 39.60
N ARG A 6 -63.74 -40.34 39.00
CA ARG A 6 -62.86 -40.21 37.82
C ARG A 6 -62.42 -38.74 37.64
N PRO A 7 -61.29 -38.46 36.96
CA PRO A 7 -60.21 -37.62 37.48
C PRO A 7 -60.12 -36.24 36.82
N LEU A 8 -59.42 -35.31 37.49
CA LEU A 8 -58.97 -34.05 36.90
C LEU A 8 -57.96 -34.32 35.76
N ILE A 9 -58.17 -33.69 34.61
CA ILE A 9 -57.16 -33.52 33.57
C ILE A 9 -56.92 -32.03 33.41
N THR A 10 -55.86 -31.53 34.04
CA THR A 10 -55.30 -30.20 33.78
C THR A 10 -54.46 -30.29 32.49
N SER A 11 -54.98 -29.73 31.40
CA SER A 11 -54.17 -29.52 30.18
C SER A 11 -53.35 -28.25 30.35
N LEU A 12 -52.05 -28.40 30.58
CA LEU A 12 -51.06 -27.34 30.42
C LEU A 12 -50.79 -27.16 28.93
N SER A 13 -51.36 -26.13 28.30
CA SER A 13 -50.93 -25.67 26.99
C SER A 13 -49.62 -24.91 27.16
N ALA A 14 -48.50 -25.54 26.82
CA ALA A 14 -47.20 -24.87 26.74
C ALA A 14 -47.20 -23.94 25.51
N LEU A 15 -47.10 -22.63 25.77
CA LEU A 15 -46.88 -21.61 24.75
C LEU A 15 -45.41 -21.66 24.34
N ALA A 16 -45.09 -22.31 23.21
CA ALA A 16 -43.74 -22.28 22.67
C ALA A 16 -43.48 -20.91 22.01
N LEU A 17 -42.76 -20.03 22.70
CA LEU A 17 -42.18 -18.83 22.10
C LEU A 17 -41.03 -19.26 21.18
N ALA A 18 -41.26 -19.23 19.86
CA ALA A 18 -40.19 -19.31 18.89
C ALA A 18 -39.45 -17.96 18.89
N ALA A 19 -38.34 -17.88 19.62
CA ALA A 19 -37.40 -16.77 19.50
C ALA A 19 -36.64 -16.92 18.17
N ALA A 20 -37.03 -16.13 17.16
CA ALA A 20 -36.24 -15.96 15.95
C ALA A 20 -34.95 -15.21 16.32
N GLY A 21 -33.87 -15.95 16.54
CA GLY A 21 -32.55 -15.39 16.77
C GLY A 21 -32.04 -14.72 15.50
N ILE A 22 -31.92 -13.39 15.51
CA ILE A 22 -31.18 -12.65 14.48
C ILE A 22 -29.70 -12.94 14.73
N THR A 23 -29.11 -13.84 13.95
CA THR A 23 -27.65 -13.97 13.89
C THR A 23 -27.11 -12.78 13.11
N VAL A 24 -26.72 -11.72 13.81
CA VAL A 24 -25.88 -10.66 13.22
C VAL A 24 -24.51 -11.30 12.99
N ALA A 25 -24.24 -11.73 11.77
CA ALA A 25 -22.88 -12.02 11.35
C ALA A 25 -22.13 -10.69 11.32
N THR A 26 -21.45 -10.36 12.41
CA THR A 26 -20.45 -9.29 12.41
C THR A 26 -19.29 -9.77 11.55
N GLY A 27 -19.40 -9.59 10.23
CA GLY A 27 -18.24 -9.64 9.37
C GLY A 27 -17.25 -8.62 9.92
N SER A 28 -16.09 -9.08 10.37
CA SER A 28 -15.00 -8.18 10.75
C SER A 28 -14.62 -7.40 9.50
N ALA A 29 -15.17 -6.19 9.34
CA ALA A 29 -14.58 -5.22 8.44
C ALA A 29 -13.16 -5.00 8.97
N HIS A 30 -12.16 -5.57 8.30
CA HIS A 30 -10.78 -5.20 8.57
C HIS A 30 -10.68 -3.70 8.33
N ALA A 31 -10.49 -2.93 9.41
CA ALA A 31 -10.22 -1.51 9.28
C ALA A 31 -8.92 -1.39 8.49
N ALA A 32 -8.94 -0.53 7.46
CA ALA A 32 -7.72 -0.18 6.73
C ALA A 32 -6.67 0.32 7.73
N THR A 33 -5.45 -0.20 7.61
CA THR A 33 -4.30 0.20 8.44
C THR A 33 -3.47 1.30 7.76
N CYS A 34 -3.69 1.51 6.46
CA CYS A 34 -3.16 2.61 5.65
C CYS A 34 -4.31 3.43 5.04
N SER A 35 -4.01 4.64 4.58
CA SER A 35 -4.99 5.59 4.06
C SER A 35 -4.77 5.94 2.58
N GLN A 36 -5.87 6.01 1.83
CA GLN A 36 -5.88 6.53 0.46
C GLN A 36 -5.97 8.08 0.40
N ALA A 37 -6.05 8.76 1.55
CA ALA A 37 -6.24 10.21 1.60
C ALA A 37 -5.03 11.02 1.06
N TYR A 38 -3.88 10.35 0.87
CA TYR A 38 -2.63 10.96 0.43
C TYR A 38 -2.37 10.82 -1.07
N LEU A 39 -3.22 10.07 -1.79
CA LEU A 39 -3.03 9.85 -3.22
C LEU A 39 -2.86 11.20 -3.96
N PRO A 40 -1.88 11.29 -4.89
CA PRO A 40 -1.13 10.18 -5.49
C PRO A 40 0.18 9.82 -4.76
N LEU A 41 0.35 10.21 -3.50
CA LEU A 41 1.43 9.73 -2.64
C LEU A 41 0.94 8.56 -1.76
N PRO A 42 1.85 7.69 -1.30
CA PRO A 42 1.50 6.69 -0.30
C PRO A 42 1.12 7.34 1.04
N ASP A 43 0.50 6.56 1.91
CA ASP A 43 0.34 6.95 3.31
C ASP A 43 1.73 7.04 3.98
N PRO A 44 2.13 8.21 4.51
CA PRO A 44 3.45 8.41 5.09
C PRO A 44 3.70 7.57 6.36
N SER A 45 2.64 7.09 7.02
CA SER A 45 2.77 6.18 8.16
C SER A 45 3.05 4.74 7.75
N CYS A 46 2.61 4.34 6.54
CA CYS A 46 2.85 3.01 6.00
C CYS A 46 4.13 2.96 5.16
N GLN A 47 4.37 3.96 4.31
CA GLN A 47 5.55 4.07 3.48
C GLN A 47 6.25 5.43 3.64
N PRO A 48 7.07 5.59 4.69
CA PRO A 48 7.86 6.81 4.88
C PRO A 48 9.00 7.00 3.87
N GLY A 49 9.29 6.02 3.00
CA GLY A 49 10.36 6.11 2.00
C GLY A 49 11.68 5.52 2.47
N ALA A 50 11.67 4.25 2.91
CA ALA A 50 12.90 3.59 3.36
C ALA A 50 13.98 3.52 2.26
N LEU A 51 15.21 3.93 2.60
CA LEU A 51 16.35 3.99 1.67
C LEU A 51 17.20 2.71 1.69
N ASN A 52 17.98 2.51 0.63
CA ASN A 52 19.02 1.50 0.51
C ASN A 52 20.34 2.05 1.06
N SER A 53 20.87 1.45 2.13
CA SER A 53 22.12 1.89 2.77
C SER A 53 23.36 1.82 1.87
N ASP A 54 23.31 1.02 0.80
CA ASP A 54 24.42 0.89 -0.14
C ASP A 54 24.48 2.07 -1.14
N VAL A 55 23.40 2.86 -1.25
CA VAL A 55 23.30 4.02 -2.12
C VAL A 55 23.45 5.28 -1.29
N THR A 56 24.61 5.91 -1.41
CA THR A 56 24.94 7.18 -0.79
C THR A 56 25.54 8.10 -1.85
N GLN A 57 25.66 9.39 -1.54
CA GLN A 57 26.30 10.35 -2.45
C GLN A 57 27.70 9.90 -2.91
N SER A 58 28.45 9.18 -2.07
CA SER A 58 29.79 8.68 -2.41
C SER A 58 29.78 7.39 -3.24
N THR A 59 28.65 6.69 -3.34
CA THR A 59 28.53 5.42 -4.08
C THR A 59 27.68 5.53 -5.34
N ILE A 60 27.14 6.71 -5.69
CA ILE A 60 26.27 6.86 -6.87
C ILE A 60 26.93 6.40 -8.17
N ASP A 61 28.25 6.62 -8.31
CA ASP A 61 29.03 6.25 -9.50
C ASP A 61 29.31 4.74 -9.62
N SER A 62 29.08 3.97 -8.55
CA SER A 62 29.13 2.50 -8.57
C SER A 62 27.74 1.87 -8.38
N THR A 63 26.69 2.68 -8.24
CA THR A 63 25.30 2.25 -8.01
C THR A 63 24.35 2.86 -9.03
N ILE A 64 23.52 3.83 -8.64
CA ILE A 64 22.41 4.36 -9.42
C ILE A 64 22.82 5.01 -10.76
N CYS A 65 24.07 5.46 -10.88
CA CYS A 65 24.61 6.03 -12.11
C CYS A 65 25.28 5.00 -13.02
N VAL A 66 25.33 3.72 -12.61
CA VAL A 66 25.79 2.60 -13.45
C VAL A 66 24.62 1.99 -14.20
N SER A 67 24.75 1.92 -15.53
CA SER A 67 23.73 1.30 -16.38
C SER A 67 23.43 -0.14 -15.96
N GLY A 68 22.16 -0.45 -15.76
CA GLY A 68 21.68 -1.78 -15.37
C GLY A 68 21.77 -2.10 -13.87
N TRP A 69 22.29 -1.20 -13.02
CA TRP A 69 22.45 -1.50 -11.59
C TRP A 69 21.11 -1.81 -10.90
N THR A 70 20.03 -1.08 -11.20
CA THR A 70 18.72 -1.30 -10.58
C THR A 70 18.17 -2.70 -10.87
N ALA A 71 18.49 -3.30 -12.01
CA ALA A 71 18.11 -4.67 -12.34
C ALA A 71 18.78 -5.73 -11.44
N THR A 72 19.92 -5.40 -10.83
CA THR A 72 20.66 -6.31 -9.94
C THR A 72 20.08 -6.35 -8.52
N VAL A 73 19.39 -5.29 -8.10
CA VAL A 73 18.80 -5.15 -6.75
C VAL A 73 17.28 -5.32 -6.73
N ARG A 74 16.62 -5.23 -7.89
CA ARG A 74 15.15 -5.33 -8.01
C ARG A 74 14.64 -6.65 -7.42
N PRO A 75 13.59 -6.62 -6.58
CA PRO A 75 12.96 -7.84 -6.07
C PRO A 75 12.34 -8.68 -7.18
N SER A 76 12.12 -9.97 -6.91
CA SER A 76 11.38 -10.83 -7.84
C SER A 76 9.91 -10.40 -7.94
N SER A 77 9.30 -10.61 -9.11
CA SER A 77 7.86 -10.34 -9.31
C SER A 77 6.97 -11.17 -8.39
N SER A 78 7.41 -12.36 -7.97
CA SER A 78 6.71 -13.19 -7.00
C SER A 78 6.63 -12.53 -5.61
N TYR A 79 7.70 -11.83 -5.20
CA TYR A 79 7.73 -11.10 -3.94
C TYR A 79 6.79 -9.90 -4.00
N THR A 80 6.93 -9.06 -5.03
CA THR A 80 6.12 -7.84 -5.18
C THR A 80 4.63 -8.16 -5.38
N THR A 81 4.30 -9.21 -6.14
CA THR A 81 2.89 -9.65 -6.29
C THR A 81 2.27 -10.09 -4.97
N ALA A 82 3.03 -10.74 -4.09
CA ALA A 82 2.54 -11.16 -2.79
C ALA A 82 2.33 -9.95 -1.86
N LEU A 83 3.28 -9.02 -1.84
CA LEU A 83 3.20 -7.79 -1.04
C LEU A 83 2.01 -6.92 -1.46
N LYS A 84 1.85 -6.68 -2.78
CA LYS A 84 0.74 -5.93 -3.36
C LYS A 84 -0.63 -6.40 -2.88
N LYS A 85 -0.86 -7.71 -2.89
CA LYS A 85 -2.15 -8.29 -2.45
C LYS A 85 -2.43 -8.00 -0.98
N THR A 86 -1.41 -8.06 -0.13
CA THR A 86 -1.53 -7.71 1.29
C THR A 86 -1.85 -6.24 1.43
N GLN A 87 -1.06 -5.38 0.78
CA GLN A 87 -1.17 -3.93 0.96
C GLN A 87 -2.44 -3.34 0.34
N ILE A 88 -2.99 -3.95 -0.71
CA ILE A 88 -4.31 -3.56 -1.25
C ILE A 88 -5.39 -3.62 -0.16
N VAL A 89 -5.33 -4.65 0.70
CA VAL A 89 -6.23 -4.79 1.85
C VAL A 89 -5.88 -3.80 2.96
N GLU A 90 -4.59 -3.59 3.23
CA GLU A 90 -4.13 -2.62 4.24
C GLU A 90 -4.56 -1.18 3.93
N TYR A 91 -4.51 -0.78 2.65
CA TYR A 91 -5.01 0.51 2.16
C TYR A 91 -6.54 0.60 2.10
N GLY A 92 -7.24 -0.53 2.26
CA GLY A 92 -8.70 -0.58 2.19
C GLY A 92 -9.26 -0.24 0.81
N TYR A 93 -8.52 -0.54 -0.27
CA TYR A 93 -9.04 -0.32 -1.62
C TYR A 93 -10.28 -1.17 -1.85
N THR A 94 -11.31 -0.55 -2.41
CA THR A 94 -12.53 -1.27 -2.83
C THR A 94 -12.29 -2.09 -4.08
N ASP A 95 -11.45 -1.58 -4.98
CA ASP A 95 -10.96 -2.35 -6.13
C ASP A 95 -9.74 -3.17 -5.70
N THR A 96 -9.88 -4.49 -5.76
CA THR A 96 -8.81 -5.44 -5.41
C THR A 96 -8.18 -6.09 -6.63
N SER A 97 -8.49 -5.62 -7.83
CA SER A 97 -7.88 -6.09 -9.08
C SER A 97 -6.40 -5.70 -9.11
N THR A 98 -5.50 -6.68 -9.02
CA THR A 98 -4.07 -6.40 -8.96
C THR A 98 -3.49 -5.78 -10.24
N SER A 99 -4.23 -5.76 -11.35
CA SER A 99 -3.79 -5.09 -12.59
C SER A 99 -3.93 -3.58 -12.55
N ASP A 100 -4.73 -3.05 -11.64
CA ASP A 100 -5.02 -1.62 -11.52
C ASP A 100 -4.04 -0.91 -10.55
N TYR A 101 -3.01 -1.65 -10.11
CA TYR A 101 -1.96 -1.18 -9.22
C TYR A 101 -0.59 -1.71 -9.65
N GLU A 102 0.42 -0.84 -9.64
CA GLU A 102 1.82 -1.22 -9.65
C GLU A 102 2.32 -1.41 -8.21
N GLU A 103 3.14 -2.44 -7.96
CA GLU A 103 3.84 -2.53 -6.67
C GLU A 103 5.13 -1.74 -6.81
N ASP A 104 5.09 -0.49 -6.37
CA ASP A 104 6.10 0.50 -6.74
C ASP A 104 6.90 0.99 -5.54
N HIS A 105 8.11 1.47 -5.82
CA HIS A 105 9.02 2.07 -4.87
C HIS A 105 8.64 3.55 -4.68
N PHE A 106 8.30 3.98 -3.47
CA PHE A 106 8.00 5.39 -3.17
C PHE A 106 9.21 6.29 -3.46
N VAL A 107 10.37 5.96 -2.86
CA VAL A 107 11.67 6.43 -3.37
C VAL A 107 12.14 5.40 -4.38
N PRO A 108 12.37 5.74 -5.66
CA PRO A 108 12.76 4.76 -6.67
C PRO A 108 14.14 4.19 -6.41
N LEU A 109 14.40 3.01 -6.97
CA LEU A 109 15.73 2.40 -6.96
C LEU A 109 16.78 3.35 -7.56
N GLU A 110 16.37 4.14 -8.55
CA GLU A 110 17.14 5.16 -9.25
C GLU A 110 17.60 6.32 -8.35
N LEU A 111 16.97 6.50 -7.19
CA LEU A 111 17.37 7.45 -6.14
C LEU A 111 17.75 6.73 -4.84
N GLY A 112 18.06 5.43 -4.90
CA GLY A 112 18.52 4.67 -3.75
C GLY A 112 17.42 4.29 -2.76
N GLY A 113 16.18 4.12 -3.22
CA GLY A 113 15.13 3.51 -2.41
C GLY A 113 15.44 2.06 -2.04
N SER A 114 14.94 1.61 -0.89
CA SER A 114 15.10 0.23 -0.43
C SER A 114 14.37 -0.73 -1.38
N PRO A 115 15.03 -1.80 -1.87
CA PRO A 115 14.44 -2.66 -2.89
C PRO A 115 13.31 -3.56 -2.37
N LYS A 116 13.32 -3.89 -1.08
CA LYS A 116 12.44 -4.91 -0.47
C LYS A 116 11.75 -4.44 0.82
N SER A 117 11.89 -3.17 1.20
CA SER A 117 11.23 -2.70 2.42
C SER A 117 9.77 -2.39 2.11
N ALA A 118 8.84 -2.96 2.87
CA ALA A 118 7.43 -2.58 2.80
C ALA A 118 7.18 -1.12 3.25
N LEU A 119 8.19 -0.47 3.85
CA LEU A 119 8.20 0.97 4.16
C LEU A 119 8.62 1.84 2.96
N ASN A 120 8.96 1.23 1.82
CA ASN A 120 9.23 1.91 0.56
C ASN A 120 8.44 1.30 -0.61
N LEU A 121 7.76 0.17 -0.42
CA LEU A 121 6.96 -0.50 -1.44
C LEU A 121 5.48 -0.32 -1.11
N TRP A 122 4.68 0.05 -2.11
CA TRP A 122 3.24 0.22 -1.96
C TRP A 122 2.48 -0.09 -3.26
N PRO A 123 1.19 -0.43 -3.17
CA PRO A 123 0.30 -0.60 -4.32
C PRO A 123 -0.11 0.77 -4.88
N GLU A 124 0.71 1.31 -5.77
CA GLU A 124 0.49 2.57 -6.45
C GLU A 124 -0.62 2.43 -7.52
N PRO A 125 -1.69 3.24 -7.46
CA PRO A 125 -2.75 3.19 -8.46
C PRO A 125 -2.29 3.55 -9.89
N GLU A 126 -2.74 2.77 -10.87
CA GLU A 126 -2.55 3.03 -12.30
C GLU A 126 -3.66 3.89 -12.91
N TYR A 127 -4.58 4.38 -12.07
CA TYR A 127 -5.72 5.20 -12.45
C TYR A 127 -5.66 6.62 -11.87
N GLY A 128 -6.51 7.50 -12.38
CA GLY A 128 -6.53 8.92 -12.01
C GLY A 128 -5.73 9.79 -12.97
N THR A 129 -5.38 11.01 -12.54
CA THR A 129 -4.68 11.99 -13.39
C THR A 129 -3.17 12.04 -13.15
N LYS A 130 -2.69 11.36 -12.12
CA LYS A 130 -1.29 11.28 -11.70
C LYS A 130 -1.00 9.81 -11.39
N THR A 131 -0.52 9.08 -12.38
CA THR A 131 -0.29 7.62 -12.32
C THR A 131 1.19 7.29 -12.10
N ALA A 132 1.49 6.02 -11.84
CA ALA A 132 2.87 5.50 -11.77
C ALA A 132 3.72 5.93 -12.99
N ALA A 133 3.16 5.86 -14.19
CA ALA A 133 3.84 6.34 -15.40
C ALA A 133 4.17 7.86 -15.40
N ASN A 134 3.39 8.69 -14.70
CA ASN A 134 3.75 10.10 -14.51
C ASN A 134 4.92 10.26 -13.55
N LYS A 135 4.93 9.49 -12.46
CA LYS A 135 6.02 9.43 -11.49
C LYS A 135 7.32 8.95 -12.14
N ASP A 136 7.30 7.90 -12.96
CA ASP A 136 8.45 7.44 -13.75
C ASP A 136 9.19 8.56 -14.50
N THR A 137 8.43 9.52 -15.07
CA THR A 137 9.03 10.66 -15.78
C THR A 137 9.79 11.59 -14.84
N VAL A 138 9.25 11.83 -13.64
CA VAL A 138 9.91 12.60 -12.58
C VAL A 138 11.18 11.89 -12.12
N GLU A 139 11.08 10.61 -11.78
CA GLU A 139 12.20 9.80 -11.29
C GLU A 139 13.36 9.77 -12.27
N ASN A 140 13.07 9.58 -13.56
CA ASN A 140 14.08 9.58 -14.61
C ASN A 140 14.79 10.94 -14.74
N LYS A 141 14.10 12.05 -14.51
CA LYS A 141 14.71 13.39 -14.53
C LYS A 141 15.54 13.64 -13.28
N LEU A 142 15.05 13.25 -12.10
CA LEU A 142 15.79 13.35 -10.84
C LEU A 142 17.08 12.53 -10.90
N LYS A 143 17.02 11.27 -11.35
CA LYS A 143 18.19 10.42 -11.56
C LYS A 143 19.23 11.09 -12.45
N LYS A 144 18.79 11.66 -13.58
CA LYS A 144 19.70 12.36 -14.51
C LYS A 144 20.37 13.56 -13.85
N ALA A 145 19.61 14.35 -13.08
CA ALA A 145 20.17 15.50 -12.36
C ALA A 145 21.19 15.08 -11.30
N VAL A 146 20.91 14.00 -10.56
CA VAL A 146 21.84 13.42 -9.57
C VAL A 146 23.11 12.91 -10.24
N CYS A 147 22.99 12.10 -11.29
CA CYS A 147 24.14 11.55 -12.01
C CYS A 147 24.92 12.58 -12.82
N ALA A 148 24.33 13.75 -13.12
CA ALA A 148 25.02 14.90 -13.69
C ALA A 148 25.68 15.79 -12.61
N GLY A 149 25.47 15.51 -11.32
CA GLY A 149 25.94 16.33 -10.21
C GLY A 149 25.24 17.70 -10.11
N THR A 150 24.10 17.88 -10.78
CA THR A 150 23.33 19.14 -10.74
C THR A 150 22.51 19.28 -9.46
N VAL A 151 22.09 18.14 -8.89
CA VAL A 151 21.35 18.03 -7.63
C VAL A 151 22.02 16.94 -6.78
N SER A 152 22.08 17.10 -5.46
CA SER A 152 22.60 16.04 -4.59
C SER A 152 21.59 14.88 -4.48
N LEU A 153 22.08 13.67 -4.17
CA LEU A 153 21.20 12.53 -3.92
C LEU A 153 20.18 12.84 -2.82
N SER A 154 20.61 13.48 -1.73
CA SER A 154 19.73 13.83 -0.61
C SER A 154 18.65 14.84 -1.01
N ASP A 155 18.99 15.87 -1.79
CA ASP A 155 17.98 16.86 -2.22
C ASP A 155 16.93 16.21 -3.14
N ALA A 156 17.35 15.28 -4.00
CA ALA A 156 16.42 14.52 -4.85
C ALA A 156 15.52 13.56 -4.04
N GLN A 157 16.07 12.90 -3.02
CA GLN A 157 15.33 12.05 -2.09
C GLN A 157 14.32 12.86 -1.27
N ASP A 158 14.73 14.01 -0.72
CA ASP A 158 13.85 14.88 0.04
C ASP A 158 12.72 15.42 -0.84
N ALA A 159 13.03 15.86 -2.06
CA ALA A 159 12.02 16.36 -3.00
C ALA A 159 10.97 15.30 -3.34
N ILE A 160 11.39 14.06 -3.63
CA ILE A 160 10.43 13.00 -4.00
C ILE A 160 9.58 12.51 -2.82
N ILE A 161 10.17 12.46 -1.62
CA ILE A 161 9.46 12.09 -0.38
C ILE A 161 8.44 13.15 0.01
N ASN A 162 8.76 14.44 -0.17
CA ASN A 162 7.85 15.53 0.18
C ASN A 162 6.63 15.58 -0.76
N ASP A 163 6.88 15.68 -2.07
CA ASP A 163 5.85 15.64 -3.11
C ASP A 163 6.51 15.36 -4.46
N TRP A 164 6.48 14.11 -4.91
CA TRP A 164 7.02 13.76 -6.23
C TRP A 164 6.41 14.57 -7.37
N THR A 165 5.19 15.08 -7.19
CA THR A 165 4.48 15.82 -8.22
C THR A 165 4.98 17.26 -8.40
N THR A 166 5.71 17.80 -7.42
CA THR A 166 6.38 19.12 -7.48
C THR A 166 7.91 19.02 -7.41
N ALA A 167 8.47 17.83 -7.15
CA ALA A 167 9.91 17.63 -6.97
C ALA A 167 10.79 18.28 -8.04
N LEU A 168 10.37 18.25 -9.32
CA LEU A 168 11.13 18.88 -10.39
C LEU A 168 11.13 20.41 -10.29
N SER A 169 9.97 21.03 -10.04
CA SER A 169 9.90 22.49 -9.89
C SER A 169 10.62 22.96 -8.65
N ASP A 170 10.54 22.20 -7.55
CA ASP A 170 11.18 22.53 -6.27
C ASP A 170 12.71 22.54 -6.39
N LEU A 171 13.25 21.69 -7.28
CA LEU A 171 14.67 21.61 -7.59
C LEU A 171 15.09 22.46 -8.82
N GLY A 172 14.17 23.20 -9.45
CA GLY A 172 14.46 24.02 -10.63
C GLY A 172 14.80 23.21 -11.90
N LEU A 173 14.24 22.01 -12.04
CA LEU A 173 14.43 21.06 -13.14
C LEU A 173 13.27 21.02 -14.15
N SER A 174 12.26 21.87 -13.99
CA SER A 174 11.05 21.96 -14.81
C SER A 174 11.19 22.91 -15.99
#